data_AF-A0A378QNY3-F1
#
_entry.id   AF-A0A378QNY3-F1
#
_cell.length_a   1.000
_cell.length_b   1.000
_cell.length_c   1.000
_cell.angle_alpha   90.00
_cell.angle_beta   90.00
_cell.angle_gamma   90.00
#
_symmetry.space_group_name_H-M   'P 1'
#
loop_
_entity.id
_entity.type
_entity.pdbx_description
1 polymer ?
#
loop_
_entity_poly.entity_id
_entity_poly.type
_entity_poly.pdbx_seq_one_letter_code
_entity_poly.pdbx_strand_id
1 'polypeptide(L)'
;MKLFNLTAISLAVLLTLTACGGDKTSETKQEAKTETATATETKTETTPETTTDAGAMPADVDKLIIKSPDMEFSVQSNRVFVVNHIKSETQLSPEQNACLLSLESNPNYLAILEPYVKGILTDNDIKEADEFFASDAGRKFAEMMPKQMGAENLPPFVELTDSEKAEIAKALLKPFFVKMKAKTDAMSEQEALDFMMSIVDKEKARCQIS
;
A
#
# COMPACT_ATOMS: atom_id res chain seq x y z
N MET A 1 5.28 26.20 6.73
CA MET A 1 4.92 24.88 6.18
C MET A 1 4.23 24.09 7.28
N LYS A 2 2.97 23.70 7.09
CA LYS A 2 2.31 22.76 8.00
C LYS A 2 2.70 21.37 7.51
N LEU A 3 3.70 20.75 8.13
CA LEU A 3 3.96 19.33 7.95
C LEU A 3 2.66 18.61 8.37
N PHE A 4 1.91 18.17 7.37
CA PHE A 4 0.61 17.54 7.54
C PHE A 4 0.79 16.31 8.43
N ASN A 5 0.05 16.32 9.54
CA ASN A 5 -0.02 15.25 10.54
C ASN A 5 0.09 13.85 9.91
N LEU A 6 1.29 13.27 9.91
CA LEU A 6 1.51 11.82 9.74
C LEU A 6 0.67 11.02 10.76
N THR A 7 0.31 11.65 11.88
CA THR A 7 -0.62 11.15 12.90
C THR A 7 -2.08 11.09 12.45
N ALA A 8 -2.52 11.85 11.43
CA ALA A 8 -3.93 11.90 11.02
C ALA A 8 -4.35 10.67 10.20
N ILE A 9 -3.43 10.07 9.44
CA ILE A 9 -3.72 8.87 8.66
C ILE A 9 -3.88 7.66 9.59
N SER A 10 -3.11 7.59 10.70
CA SER A 10 -3.31 6.56 11.72
C SER A 10 -4.64 6.69 12.49
N LEU A 11 -5.23 7.89 12.59
CA LEU A 11 -6.46 8.11 13.35
C LEU A 11 -7.75 7.89 12.53
N ALA A 12 -7.70 8.10 11.21
CA ALA A 12 -8.87 7.94 10.33
C ALA A 12 -9.28 6.47 10.15
N VAL A 13 -8.31 5.54 10.15
CA VAL A 13 -8.57 4.09 10.11
C VAL A 13 -9.23 3.62 11.42
N LEU A 14 -8.84 4.18 12.57
CA LEU A 14 -9.48 3.86 13.85
C LEU A 14 -10.94 4.30 13.92
N LEU A 15 -11.28 5.47 13.36
CA LEU A 15 -12.65 6.00 13.39
C LEU A 15 -13.63 5.25 12.47
N THR A 16 -13.16 4.68 11.36
CA THR A 16 -14.00 3.84 10.48
C THR A 16 -14.15 2.40 10.98
N LEU A 17 -13.24 1.93 11.82
CA LEU A 17 -13.29 0.59 12.44
C LEU A 17 -14.19 0.53 13.68
N THR A 18 -14.48 1.65 14.33
CA THR A 18 -15.34 1.70 15.53
C THR A 18 -16.82 1.97 15.25
N ALA A 19 -17.22 2.20 13.98
CA ALA A 19 -18.61 2.45 13.61
C ALA A 19 -19.40 1.15 13.35
N CYS A 20 -19.46 0.26 14.33
CA CYS A 20 -20.48 -0.80 14.38
C CYS A 20 -20.81 -1.10 15.84
N GLY A 21 -21.74 -0.32 16.40
CA GLY A 21 -22.24 -0.52 17.75
C GLY A 21 -23.31 0.49 18.10
N GLY A 22 -24.56 0.25 17.65
CA GLY A 22 -25.71 1.01 18.14
C GLY A 22 -26.92 1.09 17.21
N ASP A 23 -27.66 -0.02 17.11
CA ASP A 23 -29.13 -0.14 17.13
C ASP A 23 -30.06 0.64 16.16
N LYS A 24 -30.97 -0.15 15.53
CA LYS A 24 -32.34 0.15 15.01
C LYS A 24 -32.43 0.82 13.61
N THR A 25 -33.24 0.38 12.63
CA THR A 25 -34.36 -0.59 12.52
C THR A 25 -34.49 -1.00 11.03
N SER A 26 -34.95 -2.23 10.77
CA SER A 26 -35.33 -2.78 9.46
C SER A 26 -36.36 -1.95 8.68
N GLU A 27 -36.27 -1.97 7.35
CA GLU A 27 -37.45 -2.09 6.49
C GLU A 27 -37.15 -2.97 5.27
N THR A 28 -37.94 -4.03 5.15
CA THR A 28 -37.99 -5.02 4.08
C THR A 28 -38.54 -4.39 2.80
N LYS A 29 -37.96 -4.70 1.64
CA LYS A 29 -38.76 -4.90 0.42
C LYS A 29 -38.23 -6.07 -0.41
N GLN A 30 -39.03 -7.12 -0.32
CA GLN A 30 -39.11 -8.28 -1.18
C GLN A 30 -39.57 -7.85 -2.58
N GLU A 31 -38.90 -8.32 -3.62
CA GLU A 31 -39.60 -8.70 -4.86
C GLU A 31 -38.89 -9.92 -5.47
N ALA A 32 -39.65 -11.01 -5.51
CA ALA A 32 -39.30 -12.25 -6.17
C ALA A 32 -39.70 -12.17 -7.63
N LYS A 33 -38.90 -12.76 -8.52
CA LYS A 33 -39.46 -13.46 -9.68
C LYS A 33 -38.62 -14.68 -10.02
N THR A 34 -39.19 -15.83 -9.71
CA THR A 34 -38.83 -17.15 -10.20
C THR A 34 -39.27 -17.29 -11.66
N GLU A 35 -38.45 -17.92 -12.51
CA GLU A 35 -38.93 -18.99 -13.40
C GLU A 35 -37.77 -19.82 -13.95
N THR A 36 -38.07 -21.09 -14.16
CA THR A 36 -37.17 -22.25 -14.21
C THR A 36 -37.14 -22.84 -15.61
N ALA A 37 -36.14 -23.71 -15.85
CA ALA A 37 -36.10 -24.85 -16.78
C ALA A 37 -35.37 -24.56 -18.13
N THR A 38 -34.58 -25.44 -18.76
CA THR A 38 -34.29 -26.89 -18.63
C THR A 38 -32.92 -27.17 -19.29
N ALA A 39 -32.42 -28.40 -19.11
CA ALA A 39 -31.06 -28.86 -19.33
C ALA A 39 -30.67 -29.37 -20.76
N THR A 40 -29.35 -29.60 -20.90
CA THR A 40 -28.70 -30.78 -21.53
C THR A 40 -27.93 -30.58 -22.87
N GLU A 41 -26.61 -30.79 -22.75
CA GLU A 41 -25.61 -31.45 -23.63
C GLU A 41 -24.91 -30.79 -24.86
N THR A 42 -23.59 -30.67 -24.66
CA THR A 42 -22.47 -31.15 -25.49
C THR A 42 -22.13 -30.44 -26.81
N LYS A 43 -20.96 -29.76 -26.81
CA LYS A 43 -19.87 -30.05 -27.75
C LYS A 43 -18.53 -29.53 -27.24
N THR A 44 -17.58 -30.44 -27.07
CA THR A 44 -16.15 -30.20 -26.91
C THR A 44 -15.61 -29.52 -28.16
N GLU A 45 -14.97 -28.35 -28.01
CA GLU A 45 -14.10 -27.80 -29.04
C GLU A 45 -12.86 -27.20 -28.36
N THR A 46 -11.77 -27.93 -28.50
CA THR A 46 -10.43 -27.63 -28.00
C THR A 46 -9.93 -26.36 -28.68
N THR A 47 -9.89 -25.25 -27.96
CA THR A 47 -9.19 -24.04 -28.38
C THR A 47 -7.72 -24.18 -27.94
N PRO A 48 -6.73 -23.91 -28.81
CA PRO A 48 -5.34 -24.14 -28.47
C PRO A 48 -4.93 -23.23 -27.31
N GLU A 49 -4.37 -23.84 -26.27
CA GLU A 49 -3.62 -23.17 -25.24
C GLU A 49 -2.56 -22.31 -25.92
N THR A 50 -2.78 -21.01 -25.94
CA THR A 50 -1.70 -20.07 -26.17
C THR A 50 -0.92 -20.10 -24.87
N THR A 51 0.11 -20.95 -24.80
CA THR A 51 1.21 -20.79 -23.86
C THR A 51 1.70 -19.37 -24.04
N THR A 52 1.21 -18.49 -23.18
CA THR A 52 1.83 -17.19 -22.99
C THR A 52 3.11 -17.57 -22.30
N ASP A 53 4.19 -17.56 -23.08
CA ASP A 53 5.55 -17.58 -22.59
C ASP A 53 5.56 -16.64 -21.38
N ALA A 54 5.68 -17.23 -20.18
CA ALA A 54 5.91 -16.48 -18.97
C ALA A 54 7.30 -15.90 -19.15
N GLY A 55 7.35 -14.76 -19.86
CA GLY A 55 8.57 -14.10 -20.27
C GLY A 55 9.44 -14.02 -19.04
N ALA A 56 10.54 -14.78 -19.07
CA ALA A 56 11.53 -14.74 -18.03
C ALA A 56 11.88 -13.26 -17.84
N MET A 57 11.50 -12.72 -16.68
CA MET A 57 11.83 -11.35 -16.31
C MET A 57 13.34 -11.17 -16.51
N PRO A 58 13.80 -10.08 -17.16
CA PRO A 58 15.21 -9.86 -17.40
C PRO A 58 15.98 -9.94 -16.08
N ALA A 59 17.19 -10.53 -16.11
CA ALA A 59 17.97 -10.89 -14.91
C ALA A 59 18.32 -9.74 -13.94
N ASP A 60 18.02 -8.49 -14.29
CA ASP A 60 18.11 -7.34 -13.38
C ASP A 60 16.83 -7.09 -12.56
N VAL A 61 15.72 -7.75 -12.87
CA VAL A 61 14.47 -7.70 -12.09
C VAL A 61 14.59 -8.52 -10.79
N ASP A 62 15.45 -9.54 -10.76
CA ASP A 62 15.74 -10.29 -9.52
C ASP A 62 16.36 -9.42 -8.42
N LYS A 63 16.98 -8.28 -8.77
CA LYS A 63 17.48 -7.28 -7.81
C LYS A 63 16.38 -6.31 -7.33
N LEU A 64 15.20 -6.34 -7.94
CA LEU A 64 14.02 -5.54 -7.60
C LEU A 64 13.00 -6.31 -6.76
N ILE A 65 13.17 -7.63 -6.56
CA ILE A 65 12.26 -8.44 -5.76
C ILE A 65 12.46 -8.09 -4.28
N ILE A 66 11.55 -7.26 -3.76
CA ILE A 66 11.44 -7.03 -2.32
C ILE A 66 10.96 -8.35 -1.69
N LYS A 67 11.82 -9.01 -0.92
CA LYS A 67 11.49 -10.31 -0.31
C LYS A 67 10.63 -10.21 0.95
N SER A 68 10.57 -9.02 1.56
CA SER A 68 9.82 -8.72 2.78
C SER A 68 8.56 -7.92 2.43
N PRO A 69 7.35 -8.47 2.66
CA PRO A 69 6.09 -7.75 2.47
C PRO A 69 6.00 -6.42 3.26
N ASP A 70 6.58 -6.34 4.46
CA ASP A 70 6.65 -5.09 5.23
C ASP A 70 7.50 -4.03 4.53
N MET A 71 8.65 -4.43 4.00
CA MET A 71 9.52 -3.53 3.24
C MET A 71 8.88 -3.11 1.92
N GLU A 72 8.11 -3.97 1.27
CA GLU A 72 7.37 -3.62 0.07
C GLU A 72 6.32 -2.56 0.36
N PHE A 73 5.52 -2.77 1.41
CA PHE A 73 4.58 -1.79 1.91
C PHE A 73 5.25 -0.45 2.24
N SER A 74 6.39 -0.50 2.92
CA SER A 74 7.17 0.68 3.30
C SER A 74 7.69 1.46 2.09
N VAL A 75 8.23 0.77 1.08
CA VAL A 75 8.69 1.37 -0.18
C VAL A 75 7.53 2.07 -0.90
N GLN A 76 6.42 1.37 -1.10
CA GLN A 76 5.26 1.91 -1.82
C GLN A 76 4.66 3.11 -1.09
N SER A 77 4.52 3.03 0.23
CA SER A 77 3.92 4.10 1.03
C SER A 77 4.77 5.36 1.04
N ASN A 78 6.09 5.23 1.23
CA ASN A 78 7.01 6.37 1.16
C ASN A 78 7.04 6.97 -0.25
N ARG A 79 6.98 6.14 -1.30
CA ARG A 79 6.94 6.63 -2.69
C ARG A 79 5.74 7.52 -2.95
N VAL A 80 4.55 7.08 -2.54
CA VAL A 80 3.32 7.86 -2.72
C VAL A 80 3.45 9.22 -2.04
N PHE A 81 3.94 9.23 -0.80
CA PHE A 81 4.17 10.48 -0.08
C PHE A 81 5.16 11.40 -0.81
N VAL A 82 6.30 10.86 -1.25
CA VAL A 82 7.34 11.62 -1.96
C VAL A 82 6.84 12.18 -3.28
N VAL A 83 6.16 11.37 -4.09
CA VAL A 83 5.60 11.80 -5.36
C VAL A 83 4.62 12.95 -5.15
N ASN A 84 3.71 12.82 -4.18
CA ASN A 84 2.74 13.87 -3.86
C ASN A 84 3.41 15.15 -3.38
N HIS A 85 4.47 15.03 -2.56
CA HIS A 85 5.26 16.18 -2.13
C HIS A 85 5.97 16.88 -3.31
N ILE A 86 6.63 16.13 -4.20
CA ILE A 86 7.31 16.72 -5.37
C ILE A 86 6.29 17.46 -6.25
N LYS A 87 5.11 16.86 -6.48
CA LYS A 87 4.03 17.46 -7.27
C LYS A 87 3.44 18.72 -6.62
N SER A 88 3.44 18.83 -5.29
CA SER A 88 2.92 20.02 -4.60
C SER A 88 3.91 21.19 -4.61
N GLU A 89 5.21 20.90 -4.64
CA GLU A 89 6.27 21.93 -4.54
C GLU A 89 6.87 22.33 -5.91
N THR A 90 6.69 21.51 -6.95
CA THR A 90 7.38 21.67 -8.24
C THR A 90 6.40 21.72 -9.41
N GLN A 91 6.62 22.65 -10.35
CA GLN A 91 5.92 22.62 -11.63
C GLN A 91 6.59 21.61 -12.56
N LEU A 92 5.90 20.51 -12.84
CA LEU A 92 6.44 19.38 -13.60
C LEU A 92 6.05 19.47 -15.07
N SER A 93 6.96 19.07 -15.96
CA SER A 93 6.60 18.77 -17.35
C SER A 93 5.73 17.50 -17.42
N PRO A 94 4.98 17.29 -18.53
CA PRO A 94 4.25 16.04 -18.74
C PRO A 94 5.14 14.79 -18.62
N GLU A 95 6.37 14.86 -19.13
CA GLU A 95 7.35 13.77 -19.08
C GLU A 95 7.83 13.49 -17.65
N GLN A 96 8.11 14.54 -16.87
CA GLN A 96 8.49 14.40 -15.46
C GLN A 96 7.36 13.82 -14.62
N ASN A 97 6.12 14.27 -14.84
CA ASN A 97 4.95 13.72 -14.15
C ASN A 97 4.70 12.26 -14.54
N ALA A 98 4.85 11.90 -15.82
CA ALA A 98 4.76 10.51 -16.27
C ALA A 98 5.86 9.64 -15.64
N CYS A 99 7.10 10.14 -15.54
CA CYS A 99 8.19 9.44 -14.85
C CYS A 99 7.88 9.20 -13.36
N LEU A 100 7.41 10.22 -12.64
CA LEU A 100 7.08 10.08 -11.21
C LEU A 100 5.99 9.04 -10.97
N LEU A 101 5.01 8.93 -11.86
CA LEU A 101 3.94 7.94 -11.74
C LEU A 101 4.39 6.53 -12.19
N SER A 102 5.36 6.43 -13.10
CA SER A 102 5.87 5.15 -13.59
C SER A 102 6.59 4.33 -12.52
N LEU A 103 6.19 3.06 -12.40
CA LEU A 103 6.85 2.04 -11.55
C LEU A 103 8.15 1.52 -12.17
N GLU A 104 8.42 1.84 -13.43
CA GLU A 104 9.65 1.43 -14.12
C GLU A 104 10.87 2.15 -13.54
N SER A 105 11.98 1.43 -13.41
CA SER A 105 13.22 1.94 -12.82
C SER A 105 13.04 2.51 -11.41
N ASN A 106 12.21 1.85 -10.57
CA ASN A 106 11.92 2.26 -9.20
C ASN A 106 13.21 2.59 -8.43
N PRO A 107 13.33 3.77 -7.81
CA PRO A 107 14.49 4.08 -6.99
C PRO A 107 14.68 3.02 -5.90
N ASN A 108 15.92 2.60 -5.67
CA ASN A 108 16.25 1.69 -4.58
C ASN A 108 16.12 2.42 -3.23
N TYR A 109 14.90 2.45 -2.70
CA TYR A 109 14.57 2.97 -1.38
C TYR A 109 14.95 2.02 -0.26
N LEU A 110 15.11 0.72 -0.54
CA LEU A 110 15.52 -0.26 0.47
C LEU A 110 16.84 0.15 1.14
N ALA A 111 17.77 0.72 0.38
CA ALA A 111 19.05 1.21 0.93
C ALA A 111 18.89 2.30 2.00
N ILE A 112 17.77 3.04 2.01
CA ILE A 112 17.44 4.05 3.04
C ILE A 112 16.54 3.42 4.12
N LEU A 113 15.51 2.70 3.68
CA LEU A 113 14.45 2.20 4.56
C LEU A 113 14.91 1.02 5.42
N GLU A 114 15.72 0.10 4.89
CA GLU A 114 16.12 -1.10 5.64
C GLU A 114 16.99 -0.77 6.86
N PRO A 115 18.03 0.08 6.77
CA PRO A 115 18.78 0.50 7.96
C PRO A 115 17.90 1.26 8.96
N TYR A 116 16.97 2.09 8.45
CA TYR A 116 16.05 2.86 9.29
C TYR A 116 15.11 1.93 10.07
N VAL A 117 14.45 0.98 9.40
CA VAL A 117 13.55 0.00 10.00
C VAL A 117 14.28 -0.91 10.99
N LYS A 118 15.46 -1.44 10.63
CA LYS A 118 16.29 -2.27 11.54
C LYS A 118 16.84 -1.50 12.75
N GLY A 119 16.91 -0.17 12.67
CA GLY A 119 17.22 0.68 13.82
C GLY A 119 16.08 0.78 14.84
N ILE A 120 14.86 0.37 14.47
CA ILE A 120 13.63 0.52 15.27
C ILE A 120 13.09 -0.86 15.68
N LEU A 121 13.09 -1.80 14.74
CA LEU A 121 12.48 -3.11 14.84
C LEU A 121 13.54 -4.19 15.00
N THR A 122 13.22 -5.18 15.84
CA THR A 122 13.98 -6.43 15.93
C THR A 122 13.61 -7.38 14.78
N ASP A 123 14.44 -8.38 14.51
CA ASP A 123 14.14 -9.39 13.49
C ASP A 123 12.80 -10.11 13.73
N ASN A 124 12.41 -10.31 15.00
CA ASN A 124 11.11 -10.88 15.34
C ASN A 124 9.95 -9.91 15.05
N ASP A 125 10.14 -8.61 15.28
CA ASP A 125 9.13 -7.60 14.93
C ASP A 125 8.94 -7.55 13.41
N ILE A 126 10.04 -7.59 12.65
CA ILE A 126 10.03 -7.61 11.18
C ILE A 126 9.35 -8.88 10.67
N LYS A 127 9.64 -10.04 11.27
CA LYS A 127 8.96 -11.29 10.90
C LYS A 127 7.46 -11.22 11.16
N GLU A 128 7.02 -10.71 12.32
CA GLU A 128 5.59 -10.52 12.59
C GLU A 128 4.93 -9.52 11.63
N ALA A 129 5.66 -8.48 11.23
CA ALA A 129 5.21 -7.54 10.22
C ALA A 129 5.04 -8.23 8.85
N ASP A 130 6.05 -8.99 8.41
CA ASP A 130 6.00 -9.76 7.17
C ASP A 130 4.86 -10.77 7.15
N GLU A 131 4.63 -11.49 8.27
CA GLU A 131 3.48 -12.40 8.42
C GLU A 131 2.14 -11.67 8.28
N PHE A 132 2.01 -10.48 8.89
CA PHE A 132 0.82 -9.65 8.73
C PHE A 132 0.65 -9.18 7.30
N PHE A 133 1.66 -8.56 6.69
CA PHE A 133 1.58 -8.02 5.32
C PHE A 133 1.45 -9.11 4.25
N ALA A 134 1.81 -10.36 4.55
CA ALA A 134 1.53 -11.51 3.70
C ALA A 134 0.07 -11.99 3.79
N SER A 135 -0.66 -11.68 4.87
CA SER A 135 -2.07 -12.08 5.05
C SER A 135 -3.02 -11.31 4.12
N ASP A 136 -4.24 -11.81 3.91
CA ASP A 136 -5.26 -11.15 3.09
C ASP A 136 -5.60 -9.75 3.63
N ALA A 137 -5.75 -9.63 4.95
CA ALA A 137 -6.02 -8.38 5.63
C ALA A 137 -4.84 -7.39 5.48
N GLY A 138 -3.61 -7.86 5.63
CA GLY A 138 -2.40 -7.04 5.48
C GLY A 138 -2.18 -6.54 4.04
N ARG A 139 -2.41 -7.39 3.04
CA ARG A 139 -2.34 -6.97 1.62
C ARG A 139 -3.39 -5.91 1.29
N LYS A 140 -4.65 -6.10 1.72
CA LYS A 140 -5.69 -5.08 1.54
C LYS A 140 -5.40 -3.79 2.31
N PHE A 141 -4.81 -3.89 3.51
CA PHE A 141 -4.32 -2.72 4.23
C PHE A 141 -3.23 -1.99 3.44
N ALA A 142 -2.26 -2.71 2.89
CA ALA A 142 -1.20 -2.15 2.06
C ALA A 142 -1.72 -1.49 0.78
N GLU A 143 -2.79 -2.01 0.17
CA GLU A 143 -3.46 -1.40 -0.99
C GLU A 143 -4.31 -0.17 -0.63
N MET A 144 -4.91 -0.16 0.57
CA MET A 144 -5.75 0.93 1.05
C MET A 144 -4.92 2.20 1.30
N MET A 145 -3.74 2.05 1.91
CA MET A 145 -2.94 3.17 2.41
C MET A 145 -2.52 4.14 1.30
N PRO A 146 -1.95 3.70 0.15
CA PRO A 146 -1.70 4.56 -1.01
C PRO A 146 -2.92 5.38 -1.46
N LYS A 147 -4.11 4.77 -1.49
CA LYS A 147 -5.35 5.47 -1.88
C LYS A 147 -5.73 6.56 -0.89
N GLN A 148 -5.61 6.28 0.41
CA GLN A 148 -5.85 7.29 1.45
C GLN A 148 -4.85 8.45 1.38
N MET A 149 -3.62 8.18 0.92
CA MET A 149 -2.59 9.20 0.68
C MET A 149 -2.80 9.97 -0.63
N GLY A 150 -3.79 9.62 -1.45
CA GLY A 150 -4.09 10.30 -2.72
C GLY A 150 -3.24 9.82 -3.90
N ALA A 151 -2.75 8.57 -3.86
CA ALA A 151 -2.07 8.00 -5.01
C ALA A 151 -2.99 7.92 -6.24
N GLU A 152 -2.45 8.32 -7.39
CA GLU A 152 -3.15 8.32 -8.68
C GLU A 152 -2.99 6.97 -9.40
N ASN A 153 -3.92 6.67 -10.32
CA ASN A 153 -3.88 5.50 -11.19
C ASN A 153 -3.84 4.14 -10.49
N LEU A 154 -4.36 4.06 -9.25
CA LEU A 154 -4.51 2.79 -8.55
C LEU A 154 -5.73 2.01 -9.03
N PRO A 155 -5.68 0.66 -9.04
CA PRO A 155 -6.85 -0.17 -9.33
C PRO A 155 -7.98 0.12 -8.32
N PRO A 156 -9.26 -0.20 -8.63
CA PRO A 156 -10.36 -0.07 -7.68
C PRO A 156 -10.07 -0.76 -6.35
N PHE A 157 -10.50 -0.18 -5.23
CA PHE A 157 -10.32 -0.78 -3.90
C PHE A 157 -11.42 -1.80 -3.61
N VAL A 158 -11.03 -2.99 -3.17
CA VAL A 158 -11.96 -3.97 -2.62
C VAL A 158 -12.12 -3.68 -1.15
N GLU A 159 -13.36 -3.44 -0.71
CA GLU A 159 -13.64 -3.15 0.70
C GLU A 159 -13.19 -4.29 1.63
N LEU A 160 -12.78 -3.90 2.84
CA LEU A 160 -12.46 -4.84 3.91
C LEU A 160 -13.73 -5.47 4.45
N THR A 161 -13.70 -6.78 4.64
CA THR A 161 -14.66 -7.50 5.47
C THR A 161 -14.47 -7.14 6.95
N ASP A 162 -15.48 -7.40 7.78
CA ASP A 162 -15.38 -7.13 9.22
C ASP A 162 -14.31 -7.98 9.92
N SER A 163 -14.03 -9.19 9.41
CA SER A 163 -12.93 -10.02 9.90
C SER A 163 -11.57 -9.38 9.59
N GLU A 164 -11.36 -8.92 8.36
CA GLU A 164 -10.10 -8.26 7.97
C GLU A 164 -9.90 -6.94 8.72
N LYS A 165 -10.96 -6.16 8.93
CA LYS A 165 -10.97 -4.98 9.80
C LYS A 165 -10.50 -5.31 11.22
N ALA A 166 -11.01 -6.40 11.80
CA ALA A 166 -10.61 -6.83 13.14
C ALA A 166 -9.15 -7.32 13.20
N GLU A 167 -8.66 -7.98 12.16
CA GLU A 167 -7.26 -8.39 12.05
C GLU A 167 -6.31 -7.20 11.95
N ILE A 168 -6.65 -6.21 11.13
CA ILE A 168 -5.90 -4.95 11.04
C ILE A 168 -5.89 -4.25 12.39
N ALA A 169 -7.05 -4.15 13.06
CA ALA A 169 -7.12 -3.55 14.39
C ALA A 169 -6.22 -4.25 15.42
N LYS A 170 -6.12 -5.58 15.37
CA LYS A 170 -5.18 -6.36 16.21
C LYS A 170 -3.73 -6.10 15.80
N ALA A 171 -3.43 -6.03 14.50
CA ALA A 171 -2.11 -5.76 14.00
C ALA A 171 -1.60 -4.38 14.46
N LEU A 172 -2.44 -3.34 14.45
CA LEU A 172 -2.08 -2.00 14.93
C LEU A 172 -1.62 -1.95 16.40
N LEU A 173 -1.93 -2.97 17.20
CA LEU A 173 -1.47 -3.11 18.58
C LEU A 173 -0.18 -3.94 18.71
N LYS A 174 0.31 -4.51 17.62
CA LYS A 174 1.53 -5.32 17.61
C LYS A 174 2.77 -4.46 17.78
N PRO A 175 3.86 -5.03 18.35
CA PRO A 175 5.10 -4.31 18.59
C PRO A 175 5.64 -3.56 17.37
N PHE A 176 5.56 -4.13 16.16
CA PHE A 176 6.10 -3.48 14.97
C PHE A 176 5.40 -2.16 14.64
N PHE A 177 4.06 -2.12 14.63
CA PHE A 177 3.30 -0.88 14.43
C PHE A 177 3.50 0.11 15.58
N VAL A 178 3.47 -0.37 16.83
CA VAL A 178 3.61 0.50 18.02
C VAL A 178 4.99 1.16 18.08
N LYS A 179 6.07 0.40 17.81
CA LYS A 179 7.44 0.92 17.80
C LYS A 179 7.67 1.89 16.66
N MET A 180 7.21 1.57 15.45
CA MET A 180 7.29 2.47 14.30
C MET A 180 6.54 3.77 14.57
N LYS A 181 5.32 3.69 15.12
CA LYS A 181 4.56 4.87 15.51
C LYS A 181 5.28 5.70 16.58
N ALA A 182 5.80 5.07 17.63
CA ALA A 182 6.53 5.76 18.68
C ALA A 182 7.79 6.45 18.15
N LYS A 183 8.53 5.83 17.21
CA LYS A 183 9.68 6.46 16.57
C LYS A 183 9.26 7.67 15.74
N THR A 184 8.22 7.55 14.93
CA THR A 184 7.70 8.67 14.12
C THR A 184 7.21 9.82 15.00
N ASP A 185 6.50 9.53 16.10
CA ASP A 185 5.99 10.54 17.03
C ASP A 185 7.14 11.24 17.82
N ALA A 186 8.26 10.54 18.03
CA ALA A 186 9.44 11.08 18.70
C ALA A 186 10.45 11.76 17.76
N MET A 187 10.24 11.66 16.44
CA MET A 187 11.15 12.21 15.44
C MET A 187 11.10 13.74 15.44
N SER A 188 12.27 14.38 15.44
CA SER A 188 12.33 15.84 15.28
C SER A 188 11.92 16.24 13.86
N GLU A 189 11.42 17.48 13.68
CA GLU A 189 11.09 18.00 12.34
C GLU A 189 12.28 17.93 11.38
N GLN A 190 13.50 18.20 11.87
CA GLN A 190 14.71 18.13 11.05
C GLN A 190 15.06 16.69 10.66
N GLU A 191 14.96 15.74 11.59
CA GLU A 191 15.20 14.31 11.29
C GLU A 191 14.18 13.80 10.27
N ALA A 192 12.90 14.18 10.41
CA ALA A 192 11.86 13.85 9.45
C ALA A 192 12.15 14.46 8.08
N LEU A 193 12.57 15.72 8.03
CA LEU A 193 12.92 16.40 6.79
C LEU A 193 14.14 15.74 6.12
N ASP A 194 15.21 15.46 6.86
CA ASP A 194 16.42 14.84 6.33
C ASP A 194 16.13 13.45 5.76
N PHE A 195 15.35 12.63 6.49
CA PHE A 195 14.90 11.33 6.02
C PHE A 195 14.07 11.47 4.74
N MET A 196 13.07 12.36 4.74
CA MET A 196 12.22 12.58 3.57
C MET A 196 13.02 13.07 2.35
N MET A 197 13.92 14.03 2.54
CA MET A 197 14.75 14.60 1.47
C MET A 197 15.66 13.54 0.85
N SER A 198 16.19 12.60 1.64
CA SER A 198 17.00 11.49 1.11
C SER A 198 16.25 10.62 0.08
N ILE A 199 14.93 10.54 0.19
CA ILE A 199 14.05 9.80 -0.74
C ILE A 199 13.59 10.71 -1.88
N VAL A 200 13.25 11.98 -1.60
CA VAL A 200 12.90 13.00 -2.60
C VAL A 200 14.02 13.18 -3.62
N ASP A 201 15.27 13.30 -3.17
CA ASP A 201 16.42 13.52 -4.05
C ASP A 201 16.62 12.34 -5.02
N LYS A 202 16.27 11.11 -4.60
CA LYS A 202 16.30 9.94 -5.49
C LYS A 202 15.25 10.03 -6.60
N GLU A 203 14.03 10.45 -6.29
CA GLU A 203 12.98 10.63 -7.31
C GLU A 203 13.26 11.81 -8.23
N LYS A 204 13.74 12.92 -7.68
CA LYS A 204 14.16 14.07 -8.48
C LYS A 204 15.28 13.69 -9.45
N ALA A 205 16.30 12.97 -8.98
CA ALA A 205 17.37 12.48 -9.83
C ALA A 205 16.86 11.50 -10.90
N ARG A 206 15.99 10.55 -10.54
CA ARG A 206 15.40 9.57 -11.47
C ARG A 206 14.63 10.27 -12.60
N CYS A 207 13.82 11.26 -12.24
CA CYS A 207 12.93 11.94 -13.18
C CYS A 207 13.46 13.26 -13.72
N GLN A 208 14.74 13.57 -13.48
CA GLN A 208 15.41 14.79 -13.96
C GLN A 208 14.64 16.07 -13.58
N ILE A 209 14.20 16.12 -12.32
CA ILE A 209 13.46 17.24 -11.73
C ILE A 209 14.45 18.11 -10.95
N SER A 210 14.44 19.42 -11.20
CA SER A 210 15.30 20.41 -10.54
C SER A 210 14.75 20.87 -9.18
#